data_AF-A0A177NIW7-F1
#
_entry.id   AF-A0A177NIW7-F1
#
_cell.length_a   1.000
_cell.length_b   1.000
_cell.length_c   1.000
_cell.angle_alpha   90.00
_cell.angle_beta   90.00
_cell.angle_gamma   90.00
#
_symmetry.space_group_name_H-M   'P 1'
#
loop_
_entity.id
_entity.type
_entity.pdbx_description
1 polymer ?
#
loop_
_entity_poly.entity_id
_entity_poly.type
_entity_poly.pdbx_seq_one_letter_code
_entity_poly.pdbx_strand_id
1 'polypeptide(L)' 'MLVHAQSNTQRTPSVPTPQWLTGDRKLACEAILCLASNRQPDECQESLNRYFGIDFDDMSDTATARANFLNQCPRQ' A
#
# COMPACT_ATOMS: atom_id res chain seq x y z
N MET A 1 -17.39 21.46 -50.24
CA MET A 1 -16.17 21.04 -49.52
C MET A 1 -15.85 22.11 -48.50
N LEU A 2 -16.31 21.96 -47.26
CA LEU A 2 -15.98 22.85 -46.15
C LEU A 2 -15.55 21.97 -44.97
N VAL A 3 -14.32 22.24 -44.54
CA VAL A 3 -13.52 21.45 -43.60
C VAL A 3 -13.91 21.71 -42.14
N HIS A 4 -13.55 20.74 -41.31
CA HIS A 4 -13.98 20.44 -39.93
C HIS A 4 -13.79 21.54 -38.87
N ALA A 5 -14.61 21.46 -37.81
CA ALA A 5 -14.26 21.91 -36.47
C ALA A 5 -14.66 20.84 -35.45
N GLN A 6 -13.70 20.04 -35.00
CA GLN A 6 -13.89 19.08 -33.90
C GLN A 6 -13.37 19.75 -32.62
N SER A 7 -14.28 20.20 -31.75
CA SER A 7 -13.96 20.75 -30.43
C SER A 7 -13.49 19.62 -29.51
N ASN A 8 -12.17 19.44 -29.39
CA ASN A 8 -11.59 18.51 -28.43
C ASN A 8 -11.53 19.18 -27.04
N THR A 9 -12.61 19.06 -26.28
CA THR A 9 -12.61 19.39 -24.84
C THR A 9 -11.68 18.41 -24.13
N GLN A 10 -10.46 18.88 -23.82
CA GLN A 10 -9.49 18.13 -23.03
C GLN A 10 -10.12 17.76 -21.68
N ARG A 11 -10.42 16.46 -21.49
CA ARG A 11 -10.57 15.85 -20.17
C ARG A 11 -9.21 15.94 -19.48
N THR A 12 -9.04 16.88 -18.57
CA THR A 12 -7.92 16.84 -17.62
C THR A 12 -8.08 15.60 -16.75
N PRO A 13 -7.14 14.64 -16.77
CA PRO A 13 -7.11 13.60 -15.76
C PRO A 13 -6.88 14.29 -14.42
N SER A 14 -7.80 14.13 -13.48
CA SER A 14 -7.56 14.48 -12.09
C SER A 14 -6.42 13.59 -11.59
N VAL A 15 -5.19 14.12 -11.63
CA VAL A 15 -4.02 13.47 -11.06
C VAL A 15 -4.32 13.23 -9.58
N PRO A 16 -4.40 11.98 -9.09
CA PRO A 16 -4.57 11.73 -7.68
C PRO A 16 -3.43 12.40 -6.93
N THR A 17 -3.76 13.31 -6.01
CA THR A 17 -2.77 13.93 -5.14
C THR A 17 -2.08 12.81 -4.36
N PRO A 18 -0.73 12.81 -4.26
CA PRO A 18 -0.02 11.80 -3.47
C PRO A 18 -0.57 11.79 -2.04
N GLN A 19 -1.29 10.74 -1.67
CA GLN A 19 -1.74 10.55 -0.29
C GLN A 19 -0.57 10.01 0.51
N TRP A 20 -0.01 10.83 1.39
CA TRP A 20 1.02 10.35 2.31
C TRP A 20 0.46 9.25 3.20
N LEU A 21 1.08 8.07 3.14
CA LEU A 21 0.78 6.99 4.05
C LEU A 21 1.39 7.33 5.42
N THR A 22 0.61 7.17 6.48
CA THR A 22 1.04 7.43 7.86
C THR A 22 0.65 6.26 8.77
N GLY A 23 1.34 6.14 9.92
CA GLY A 23 1.07 5.12 10.93
C GLY A 23 1.08 3.68 10.38
N ASP A 24 0.17 2.84 10.89
CA ASP A 24 0.05 1.44 10.49
C ASP A 24 -0.20 1.26 8.99
N ARG A 25 -0.82 2.24 8.31
CA ARG A 25 -1.05 2.18 6.86
C ARG A 25 0.26 2.24 6.07
N LYS A 26 1.20 3.07 6.51
CA LYS A 26 2.55 3.15 5.95
C LYS A 26 3.30 1.84 6.20
N LEU A 27 3.32 1.41 7.47
CA LEU A 27 4.02 0.19 7.89
C LEU A 27 3.47 -1.05 7.19
N ALA A 28 2.16 -1.13 6.94
CA ALA A 28 1.55 -2.24 6.21
C ALA A 28 2.08 -2.33 4.77
N CYS A 29 2.13 -1.22 4.05
CA CYS A 29 2.66 -1.19 2.68
C CYS A 29 4.15 -1.52 2.64
N GLU A 30 4.93 -0.96 3.56
CA GLU A 30 6.36 -1.26 3.67
C GLU A 30 6.60 -2.73 4.03
N ALA A 31 5.83 -3.29 4.96
CA ALA A 31 5.92 -4.70 5.32
C ALA A 31 5.67 -5.62 4.12
N ILE A 32 4.69 -5.32 3.25
CA ILE A 32 4.46 -6.07 2.01
C ILE A 32 5.72 -6.09 1.14
N LEU A 33 6.32 -4.93 0.91
CA LEU A 33 7.53 -4.81 0.10
C LEU A 33 8.73 -5.51 0.74
N CYS A 34 8.91 -5.36 2.05
CA CYS A 34 9.99 -5.96 2.81
C CYS A 34 9.89 -7.49 2.86
N LEU A 35 8.68 -8.04 3.01
CA LEU A 35 8.44 -9.49 2.96
C LEU A 35 8.68 -10.09 1.57
N ALA A 36 8.46 -9.31 0.51
CA ALA A 36 8.74 -9.72 -0.87
C ALA A 36 10.23 -9.57 -1.24
N SER A 37 11.01 -8.82 -0.46
CA SER A 37 12.43 -8.56 -0.71
C SER A 37 13.31 -9.67 -0.14
N ASN A 38 14.34 -10.07 -0.88
CA ASN A 38 15.40 -10.97 -0.39
C ASN A 38 16.50 -10.23 0.40
N ARG A 39 16.39 -8.91 0.54
CA ARG A 39 17.25 -8.10 1.40
C ARG A 39 16.39 -7.33 2.40
N GLN A 40 16.76 -7.40 3.67
CA GLN A 40 16.17 -6.63 4.76
C GLN A 40 17.10 -5.48 5.11
N PRO A 41 16.92 -4.31 4.47
CA PRO A 41 17.60 -3.11 4.89
C PRO A 41 16.98 -2.56 6.19
N ASP A 42 17.70 -1.67 6.89
CA ASP A 42 17.29 -1.15 8.19
C ASP A 42 15.94 -0.42 8.15
N GLU A 43 15.58 0.19 7.00
CA GLU A 43 14.26 0.81 6.83
C GLU A 43 13.08 -0.17 6.94
N CYS A 44 13.30 -1.48 6.76
CA CYS A 44 12.27 -2.49 6.94
C CYS A 44 12.02 -2.85 8.40
N GLN A 45 12.92 -2.46 9.31
CA GLN A 45 12.91 -2.97 10.67
C GLN A 45 11.65 -2.57 11.44
N GLU A 46 11.18 -1.33 11.29
CA GLU A 46 9.94 -0.86 11.94
C GLU A 46 8.72 -1.63 11.44
N SER A 47 8.58 -1.75 10.12
CA SER A 47 7.44 -2.40 9.46
C SER A 47 7.39 -3.91 9.76
N LEU A 48 8.55 -4.56 9.80
CA LEU A 48 8.65 -5.98 10.15
C LEU A 48 8.47 -6.24 11.63
N ASN A 49 9.00 -5.38 12.51
CA ASN A 49 8.74 -5.47 13.94
C ASN A 49 7.24 -5.35 14.23
N ARG A 50 6.53 -4.46 13.52
CA ARG A 50 5.08 -4.36 13.63
C ARG A 50 4.38 -5.64 13.17
N TYR A 51 4.77 -6.20 12.02
CA TYR A 51 4.17 -7.42 11.45
C TYR A 51 4.40 -8.66 12.32
N PHE A 52 5.65 -8.91 12.73
CA PHE A 52 6.01 -10.07 13.55
C PHE A 52 5.63 -9.90 15.02
N GLY A 53 5.46 -8.68 15.51
CA GLY A 53 4.90 -8.39 16.83
C GLY A 53 3.38 -8.62 16.93
N ILE A 54 2.69 -8.89 15.81
CA ILE A 54 1.32 -9.41 15.84
C ILE A 54 1.42 -10.92 16.13
N ASP A 55 1.03 -11.27 17.36
CA ASP A 55 1.08 -12.61 17.90
C ASP A 55 -0.10 -12.84 18.85
N PHE A 56 -0.76 -13.98 18.69
CA PHE A 56 -1.89 -14.46 19.50
C PHE A 56 -1.66 -15.93 19.83
N ASP A 57 -2.27 -16.41 20.91
CA ASP A 57 -2.16 -17.83 21.33
C ASP A 57 -2.59 -18.80 20.22
N ASP A 58 -3.59 -18.42 19.41
CA ASP A 58 -4.05 -19.18 18.26
C ASP A 58 -3.38 -18.74 16.94
N MET A 59 -2.79 -19.71 16.23
CA MET A 59 -2.12 -19.47 14.95
C MET A 59 -3.07 -18.93 13.86
N SER A 60 -4.32 -19.39 13.88
CA SER A 60 -5.36 -18.90 12.96
C SER A 60 -5.67 -17.42 13.19
N ASP A 61 -5.68 -16.99 14.45
CA ASP A 61 -5.94 -15.60 14.83
C ASP A 61 -4.74 -14.72 14.47
N THR A 62 -3.53 -15.21 14.71
CA THR A 62 -2.28 -14.55 14.26
C THR A 62 -2.25 -14.35 12.75
N ALA A 63 -2.56 -15.38 11.97
CA ALA A 63 -2.61 -15.28 10.52
C ALA A 63 -3.67 -14.26 10.04
N THR A 64 -4.85 -14.29 10.66
CA THR A 64 -5.95 -13.36 10.36
C THR A 64 -5.56 -11.92 10.69
N ALA A 65 -4.97 -11.67 11.86
CA ALA A 65 -4.54 -10.35 12.27
C ALA A 65 -3.39 -9.81 11.40
N ARG A 66 -2.44 -10.65 11.02
CA ARG A 66 -1.38 -10.30 10.06
C ARG A 66 -1.95 -9.95 8.69
N ALA A 67 -2.93 -10.71 8.18
CA ALA A 67 -3.61 -10.39 6.94
C ALA A 67 -4.37 -9.04 7.03
N ASN A 68 -5.07 -8.81 8.14
CA ASN A 68 -5.77 -7.54 8.39
C ASN A 68 -4.82 -6.34 8.44
N PHE A 69 -3.65 -6.50 9.07
CA PHE A 69 -2.61 -5.48 9.04
C PHE A 69 -2.14 -5.18 7.61
N LEU A 70 -1.78 -6.20 6.83
CA LEU A 70 -1.34 -6.01 5.44
C LEU A 70 -2.44 -5.39 4.55
N ASN A 71 -3.71 -5.69 4.82
CA ASN A 71 -4.86 -5.12 4.12
C ASN A 71 -5.09 -3.62 4.37
N GLN A 72 -4.42 -3.02 5.35
CA GLN A 72 -4.44 -1.56 5.50
C GLN A 72 -3.73 -0.86 4.33
N CYS A 73 -2.82 -1.57 3.65
CA CYS A 73 -2.21 -1.06 2.44
C CYS A 73 -3.23 -1.01 1.29
N PRO A 74 -3.55 0.18 0.74
CA PRO A 74 -4.51 0.28 -0.35
C PRO A 74 -3.97 -0.38 -1.62
N ARG A 75 -4.82 -1.21 -2.24
CA ARG A 75 -4.54 -1.82 -3.54
C ARG A 75 -4.94 -0.81 -4.61
N GLN A 76 -3.97 -0.01 -5.07
CA GLN A 76 -4.14 0.91 -6.20
C GLN A 76 -4.07 0.16 -7.52
#